data_AF-A0A8T3Y047-F1
#
_entry.id   AF-A0A8T3Y047-F1
#
_cell.length_a   1.000
_cell.length_b   1.000
_cell.length_c   1.000
_cell.angle_alpha   90.00
_cell.angle_beta   90.00
_cell.angle_gamma   90.00
#
_symmetry.space_group_name_H-M   'P 1'
#
loop_
_entity.id
_entity.type
_entity.pdbx_description
1 polymer ?
#
loop_
_entity_poly.entity_id
_entity_poly.type
_entity_poly.pdbx_seq_one_letter_code
_entity_poly.pdbx_strand_id
1 'polypeptide(L)' 'MNDSEFCEDCKGTRRVREKDGTIHPCYKCLSKGKMDQHNPNIKDASDLGFKL' A
#
# COMPACT_ATOMS: atom_id res chain seq x y z
N MET A 1 9.53 -4.09 -22.18
CA MET A 1 8.69 -3.44 -21.15
C MET A 1 8.63 -4.42 -20.00
N ASN A 2 9.16 -4.09 -18.82
CA ASN A 2 9.20 -5.02 -17.70
C ASN A 2 7.81 -5.13 -17.05
N ASP A 3 7.12 -6.25 -17.25
CA ASP A 3 5.87 -6.67 -16.58
C ASP A 3 6.01 -6.86 -15.05
N SER A 4 6.99 -6.21 -14.42
CA SER A 4 7.33 -6.38 -13.00
C SER A 4 6.60 -5.41 -12.07
N GLU A 5 5.72 -4.53 -12.54
CA GLU A 5 5.00 -3.58 -11.65
C GLU A 5 3.49 -3.83 -11.53
N PHE A 6 2.91 -4.65 -12.39
CA PHE A 6 1.48 -4.94 -12.31
C PHE A 6 1.22 -6.08 -11.32
N CYS A 7 0.54 -5.77 -10.21
CA CYS A 7 0.04 -6.76 -9.28
C CYS A 7 -1.47 -6.88 -9.47
N GLU A 8 -1.96 -8.07 -9.82
CA GLU A 8 -3.37 -8.31 -10.12
C GLU A 8 -4.31 -7.96 -8.95
N ASP A 9 -3.86 -8.19 -7.71
CA ASP A 9 -4.63 -7.91 -6.51
C ASP A 9 -4.88 -6.41 -6.30
N CYS A 10 -3.86 -5.57 -6.52
CA CYS A 10 -3.95 -4.13 -6.28
C CYS A 10 -4.04 -3.31 -7.57
N LYS A 11 -3.99 -3.97 -8.73
CA LYS A 11 -3.95 -3.36 -10.07
C LYS A 11 -2.89 -2.25 -10.19
N GLY A 12 -1.75 -2.43 -9.54
CA GLY A 12 -0.63 -1.46 -9.51
C GLY A 12 -0.77 -0.30 -8.52
N THR A 13 -1.89 -0.18 -7.80
CA THR A 13 -2.12 0.92 -6.84
C THR A 13 -1.37 0.75 -5.51
N ARG A 14 -0.82 -0.45 -5.27
CA ARG A 14 -0.16 -0.86 -4.01
C ARG A 14 -1.10 -0.80 -2.78
N ARG A 15 -2.41 -0.62 -2.97
CA ARG A 15 -3.45 -0.65 -1.93
C ARG A 15 -4.59 -1.58 -2.36
N VAL A 16 -5.23 -2.21 -1.39
CA VAL A 16 -6.40 -3.06 -1.59
C VAL A 16 -7.56 -2.44 -0.82
N ARG A 17 -8.74 -2.42 -1.46
CA ARG A 17 -9.99 -2.00 -0.83
C ARG A 17 -10.89 -3.21 -0.70
N GLU A 18 -11.18 -3.56 0.53
CA GLU A 18 -12.08 -4.65 0.90
C GLU A 18 -13.55 -4.27 0.69
N LYS A 19 -14.43 -5.27 0.69
CA LYS A 19 -15.87 -5.07 0.43
C LYS A 19 -16.58 -4.24 1.51
N ASP A 20 -16.07 -4.28 2.73
CA ASP A 20 -16.51 -3.49 3.88
C ASP A 20 -16.05 -2.01 3.78
N GLY A 21 -15.23 -1.68 2.79
CA GLY A 21 -14.66 -0.35 2.59
C GLY A 21 -13.31 -0.14 3.27
N THR A 22 -12.81 -1.14 4.01
CA THR A 22 -11.48 -1.10 4.63
C THR A 22 -10.39 -0.98 3.56
N ILE A 23 -9.44 -0.07 3.75
CA ILE A 23 -8.29 0.11 2.86
C ILE A 23 -7.03 -0.36 3.58
N HIS A 24 -6.29 -1.28 2.99
CA HIS A 24 -5.02 -1.77 3.52
C HIS A 24 -3.94 -1.82 2.43
N PRO A 25 -2.65 -1.82 2.80
CA PRO A 25 -1.57 -2.02 1.83
C PRO A 25 -1.68 -3.39 1.16
N CYS A 26 -1.30 -3.47 -0.12
CA CYS A 26 -1.25 -4.75 -0.82
C CYS A 26 -0.13 -5.62 -0.23
N TYR A 27 -0.49 -6.62 0.56
CA TYR A 27 0.47 -7.48 1.25
C TYR A 27 1.38 -8.25 0.29
N LYS A 28 0.93 -8.58 -0.93
CA LYS A 28 1.79 -9.18 -1.96
C LYS A 28 2.86 -8.20 -2.47
N CYS A 29 2.50 -6.94 -2.71
CA CYS A 29 3.47 -5.91 -3.08
C CYS A 29 4.44 -5.64 -1.95
N LEU A 30 3.93 -5.62 -0.72
CA LEU A 30 4.71 -5.41 0.49
C LEU A 30 5.73 -6.53 0.71
N SER A 31 5.30 -7.79 0.69
CA SER A 31 6.17 -8.96 0.84
C SER A 31 7.27 -9.04 -0.23
N LYS A 32 7.01 -8.52 -1.44
CA LYS A 32 7.99 -8.45 -2.52
C LYS A 32 8.95 -7.25 -2.42
N GLY A 33 8.85 -6.44 -1.36
CA GLY A 33 9.66 -5.23 -1.18
C GLY A 33 9.38 -4.14 -2.22
N LYS A 34 8.23 -4.19 -2.92
CA LYS A 34 7.85 -3.23 -3.96
C LYS A 34 7.08 -2.02 -3.43
N MET A 35 7.09 -1.87 -2.10
CA MET A 35 6.40 -0.82 -1.38
C MET A 35 7.38 -0.22 -0.38
N ASP A 36 7.62 1.08 -0.49
CA ASP A 36 8.47 1.80 0.46
C ASP A 36 7.63 2.19 1.68
N GLN A 37 7.69 1.37 2.72
CA GLN A 37 6.99 1.62 3.99
C GLN A 37 7.65 2.71 4.83
N HIS A 38 8.89 3.07 4.52
CA HIS A 38 9.68 4.05 5.25
C HIS A 38 9.93 5.32 4.43
N ASN A 39 9.16 5.52 3.36
CA ASN A 39 9.30 6.73 2.55
C ASN A 39 9.04 7.94 3.45
N PRO A 40 10.05 8.79 3.70
CA PRO A 40 9.91 9.91 4.64
C PRO A 40 8.92 10.98 4.16
N ASN A 41 8.47 10.89 2.90
CA ASN A 41 7.44 11.76 2.34
C ASN A 41 6.00 11.24 2.57
N ILE A 42 5.85 10.00 3.05
CA ILE A 42 4.55 9.47 3.47
C ILE A 42 4.39 9.86 4.93
N LYS A 43 3.40 10.71 5.22
CA LYS A 43 3.07 11.11 6.59
C LYS A 43 2.69 9.86 7.39
N ASP A 44 3.25 9.72 8.59
CA ASP A 44 2.84 8.67 9.50
C ASP A 44 1.36 8.85 9.87
N ALA A 45 0.66 7.76 10.17
CA ALA A 45 -0.73 7.84 10.62
C ALA A 45 -0.85 8.70 11.90
N SER A 46 0.19 8.69 12.73
CA SER A 46 0.34 9.56 13.91
C SER A 46 0.41 11.04 13.57
N ASP A 47 0.97 11.41 12.40
CA ASP A 47 1.02 12.79 11.90
C ASP A 47 -0.31 13.26 11.29
N LEU A 48 -1.23 12.33 11.03
CA LEU A 48 -2.57 12.64 10.52
C LEU A 48 -3.61 12.82 11.63
N GLY A 49 -3.19 12.84 12.91
CA GLY A 49 -4.06 13.18 14.04
C GLY A 49 -5.07 12.10 14.41
N PHE A 50 -4.94 10.88 13.87
CA PHE A 50 -5.71 9.73 14.35
C PHE A 50 -5.13 9.24 15.68
N LYS A 51 -5.73 9.72 16.79
CA LYS A 51 -5.52 9.13 18.11
C LYS A 51 -6.16 7.74 18.14
N LEU A 52 -5.34 6.71 18.35
CA LEU A 52 -5.77 5.39 18.81
C LEU A 52 -6.34 5.49 20.24
#